data_AF-A0A8C0RWI6-F1
#
_entry.id   AF-A0A8C0RWI6-F1
#
_cell.length_a   1.000
_cell.length_b   1.000
_cell.length_c   1.000
_cell.angle_alpha   90.00
_cell.angle_beta   90.00
_cell.angle_gamma   90.00
#
_symmetry.space_group_name_H-M   'P 1'
#
loop_
_entity.id
_entity.type
_entity.pdbx_description
1 polymer ?
#
loop_
_entity_poly.entity_id
_entity_poly.type
_entity_poly.pdbx_seq_one_letter_code
_entity_poly.pdbx_strand_id
1 'polypeptide(L)'
;MRLSQSTGTLGLETTQRPAASTFTSAQQEPRETLVRGPTSKVEIDTEKLPDASCSTLPGDGKMFGDSPKNFILLGKFDSARTLSNIQNTTRDIFDILTGEKYVDHPLCEDCTDKLLEVLDTQLIIVDSENEHYKYWRGRICEEEMKTLQEELEGLELEEARLVQELKEVENKQERVAEDLEAAQAETEMLEQQDKQYWKDYSNLKWQQLELQDELKSMERQLRHAQIQWGRLKKTSVFSATFEIRYDGPVGIINSFRLGCLPTVPVSWKEINMAWGQTALLLLALSNKIGLEFRRYQLIPCGNRSYLKSLTNDPVELPLFCIMRQSTCLDLKFDQAMMAFLDCMQQFKEEAEKGKWGLCLPCRIHVKNGLMEDSGSTAELHKIHGPHPE
;
A
#
# COMPACT_ATOMS: atom_id res chain seq x y z
N MET A 1 -15.06 14.45 50.46
CA MET A 1 -16.19 14.62 51.41
C MET A 1 -16.79 16.01 51.28
N ARG A 2 -17.85 16.17 50.47
CA ARG A 2 -19.14 16.78 50.85
C ARG A 2 -20.00 16.80 49.58
N LEU A 3 -21.15 16.17 49.72
CA LEU A 3 -22.18 16.00 48.71
C LEU A 3 -22.96 17.29 48.49
N SER A 4 -23.42 17.48 47.26
CA SER A 4 -24.76 18.01 46.99
C SER A 4 -25.32 17.25 45.78
N GLN A 5 -26.39 16.51 46.04
CA GLN A 5 -27.25 15.87 45.06
C GLN A 5 -28.30 16.87 44.59
N SER A 6 -28.68 16.82 43.31
CA SER A 6 -30.00 17.22 42.85
C SER A 6 -30.38 16.35 41.65
N THR A 7 -31.52 15.71 41.77
CA THR A 7 -32.18 14.79 40.86
C THR A 7 -33.05 15.52 39.84
N GLY A 8 -33.17 14.97 38.62
CA GLY A 8 -34.48 14.97 37.94
C GLY A 8 -34.51 15.16 36.43
N THR A 9 -34.83 14.05 35.75
CA THR A 9 -35.87 13.91 34.70
C THR A 9 -35.47 13.90 33.21
N LEU A 10 -35.67 12.70 32.64
CA LEU A 10 -36.03 12.29 31.28
C LEU A 10 -36.17 13.36 30.17
N GLY A 11 -35.45 13.11 29.08
CA GLY A 11 -35.77 13.55 27.73
C GLY A 11 -35.37 12.48 26.72
N LEU A 12 -36.36 11.78 26.17
CA LEU A 12 -36.24 10.77 25.13
C LEU A 12 -36.35 11.48 23.78
N GLU A 13 -35.27 11.60 23.01
CA GLU A 13 -35.34 12.09 21.64
C GLU A 13 -34.75 11.08 20.65
N THR A 14 -35.61 10.71 19.71
CA THR A 14 -35.40 9.82 18.58
C THR A 14 -35.07 10.69 17.37
N THR A 15 -33.82 10.74 16.92
CA THR A 15 -33.46 11.36 15.62
C THR A 15 -32.18 10.71 15.12
N GLN A 16 -32.28 9.70 14.25
CA GLN A 16 -32.23 9.82 12.79
C GLN A 16 -30.82 9.51 12.24
N ARG A 17 -30.77 8.39 11.51
CA ARG A 17 -29.62 7.84 10.79
C ARG A 17 -29.30 8.74 9.59
N PRO A 18 -28.06 9.19 9.36
CA PRO A 18 -27.68 9.72 8.06
C PRO A 18 -27.21 8.62 7.12
N ALA A 19 -27.54 8.84 5.86
CA ALA A 19 -27.38 7.98 4.72
C ALA A 19 -25.92 7.73 4.32
N ALA A 20 -25.75 6.60 3.63
CA ALA A 20 -24.56 6.23 2.90
C ALA A 20 -24.16 7.32 1.90
N SER A 21 -22.89 7.72 1.94
CA SER A 21 -22.23 8.41 0.83
C SER A 21 -21.66 7.37 -0.13
N THR A 22 -22.17 7.42 -1.35
CA THR A 22 -21.71 6.70 -2.53
C THR A 22 -20.28 7.13 -2.86
N PHE A 23 -19.30 6.24 -2.72
CA PHE A 23 -17.98 6.44 -3.31
C PHE A 23 -18.00 5.92 -4.75
N THR A 24 -17.82 6.85 -5.69
CA THR A 24 -17.59 6.61 -7.10
C THR A 24 -16.22 5.96 -7.31
N SER A 25 -16.23 4.80 -7.94
CA SER A 25 -15.05 4.10 -8.46
C SER A 25 -14.52 4.83 -9.69
N ALA A 26 -13.27 5.29 -9.65
CA ALA A 26 -12.49 5.62 -10.84
C ALA A 26 -11.19 4.80 -10.80
N GLN A 27 -11.08 3.87 -11.74
CA GLN A 27 -9.86 3.13 -12.06
C GLN A 27 -8.88 4.09 -12.74
N GLN A 28 -7.62 4.07 -12.32
CA GLN A 28 -6.51 4.49 -13.17
C GLN A 28 -5.26 3.68 -12.84
N GLU A 29 -4.69 3.07 -13.89
CA GLU A 29 -3.49 2.23 -13.88
C GLU A 29 -2.21 2.99 -13.47
N PRO A 30 -1.16 2.28 -13.00
CA PRO A 30 0.04 2.88 -12.47
C PRO A 30 1.04 3.21 -13.59
N ARG A 31 1.57 4.44 -13.58
CA ARG A 31 2.83 4.76 -14.26
C ARG A 31 3.94 4.96 -13.23
N GLU A 32 5.04 4.29 -13.53
CA GLU A 32 6.29 4.24 -12.79
C GLU A 32 6.97 5.62 -12.73
N THR A 33 7.41 6.02 -11.53
CA THR A 33 8.45 7.04 -11.39
C THR A 33 9.48 6.55 -10.39
N LEU A 34 10.64 6.19 -10.93
CA LEU A 34 11.85 5.81 -10.22
C LEU A 34 12.43 7.05 -9.53
N VAL A 35 12.39 7.12 -8.20
CA VAL A 35 13.15 8.10 -7.40
C VAL A 35 14.32 7.36 -6.76
N ARG A 36 15.55 7.70 -7.15
CA ARG A 36 16.77 7.17 -6.54
C ARG A 36 17.51 8.32 -5.84
N GLY A 37 17.50 8.29 -4.52
CA GLY A 37 18.42 9.06 -3.66
C GLY A 37 19.79 8.36 -3.52
N PRO A 38 20.82 9.08 -3.04
CA PRO A 38 22.23 8.68 -3.19
C PRO A 38 22.71 7.79 -2.04
N THR A 39 23.74 6.99 -2.32
CA THR A 39 24.59 6.35 -1.31
C THR A 39 26.05 6.64 -1.63
N SER A 40 26.76 7.07 -0.60
CA SER A 40 28.20 7.32 -0.59
C SER A 40 28.97 6.10 -0.08
N LYS A 41 30.26 6.05 -0.47
CA LYS A 41 31.47 5.44 0.13
C LYS A 41 32.32 4.77 -0.96
N VAL A 42 33.66 4.75 -1.00
CA VAL A 42 34.80 5.41 -0.32
C VAL A 42 36.04 4.91 -1.12
N GLU A 43 37.03 5.79 -1.33
CA GLU A 43 38.49 5.61 -1.60
C GLU A 43 39.03 4.62 -2.68
N ILE A 44 39.99 5.07 -3.51
CA ILE A 44 41.46 4.97 -3.30
C ILE A 44 42.21 5.62 -4.50
N ASP A 45 43.33 6.27 -4.18
CA ASP A 45 44.31 6.95 -5.04
C ASP A 45 44.96 6.13 -6.17
N THR A 46 45.40 6.77 -7.26
CA THR A 46 46.82 7.14 -7.56
C THR A 46 47.10 7.24 -9.07
N GLU A 47 47.65 8.40 -9.46
CA GLU A 47 48.56 8.74 -10.57
C GLU A 47 48.22 8.61 -12.09
N LYS A 48 48.40 9.80 -12.71
CA LYS A 48 49.05 10.14 -14.00
C LYS A 48 48.21 10.27 -15.29
N LEU A 49 48.01 11.55 -15.62
CA LEU A 49 47.94 12.22 -16.94
C LEU A 49 48.96 11.68 -17.98
N PRO A 50 48.88 11.99 -19.30
CA PRO A 50 48.25 13.16 -19.95
C PRO A 50 47.44 12.78 -21.23
N ASP A 51 46.93 13.62 -22.15
CA ASP A 51 47.17 15.01 -22.56
C ASP A 51 46.01 15.49 -23.47
N ALA A 52 45.79 16.82 -23.48
CA ALA A 52 45.27 17.70 -24.56
C ALA A 52 43.88 17.41 -25.23
N SER A 53 43.02 18.37 -25.60
CA SER A 53 43.15 19.82 -25.79
C SER A 53 41.78 20.50 -25.98
N CYS A 54 41.73 21.80 -25.64
CA CYS A 54 40.93 22.95 -26.13
C CYS A 54 40.38 23.76 -24.95
N SER A 55 40.46 25.09 -24.85
CA SER A 55 41.17 26.16 -25.57
C SER A 55 40.72 27.48 -24.92
N THR A 56 41.60 28.23 -24.23
CA THR A 56 41.53 29.71 -24.15
C THR A 56 42.94 30.27 -23.88
N LEU A 57 43.37 31.17 -24.76
CA LEU A 57 44.63 31.95 -24.77
C LEU A 57 44.52 33.19 -23.86
N PRO A 58 45.59 33.99 -23.67
CA PRO A 58 46.97 33.58 -23.35
C PRO A 58 47.56 34.41 -22.19
N GLY A 59 48.38 33.76 -21.36
CA GLY A 59 49.30 34.45 -20.44
C GLY A 59 50.69 34.55 -21.07
N ASP A 60 51.18 35.77 -21.22
CA ASP A 60 52.55 36.07 -21.67
C ASP A 60 53.53 36.03 -20.49
N GLY A 61 54.63 35.29 -20.71
CA GLY A 61 55.81 35.28 -19.85
C GLY A 61 56.76 36.44 -20.15
N LYS A 62 57.44 36.90 -19.10
CA LYS A 62 58.54 37.88 -19.06
C LYS A 62 59.44 37.96 -20.30
N MET A 63 59.72 39.19 -20.73
CA MET A 63 61.04 39.62 -21.20
C MET A 63 61.51 40.77 -20.31
N PHE A 64 62.76 40.66 -19.83
CA PHE A 64 63.51 41.76 -19.24
C PHE A 64 63.78 42.80 -20.34
N GLY A 65 63.51 44.06 -20.04
CA GLY A 65 63.89 45.21 -20.85
C GLY A 65 63.83 46.45 -19.98
N ASP A 66 64.99 47.03 -19.73
CA ASP A 66 65.19 48.23 -18.93
C ASP A 66 64.28 49.38 -19.36
N SER A 67 63.55 49.96 -18.41
CA SER A 67 62.95 51.28 -18.53
C SER A 67 63.03 51.97 -17.18
N PRO A 68 63.50 53.23 -17.11
CA PRO A 68 63.69 53.92 -15.84
C PRO A 68 62.34 54.13 -15.16
N LYS A 69 62.24 53.68 -13.91
CA LYS A 69 61.07 53.85 -13.05
C LYS A 69 60.87 55.34 -12.76
N ASN A 70 60.07 56.02 -13.55
CA ASN A 70 59.45 57.28 -13.12
C ASN A 70 58.37 56.93 -12.09
N PHE A 71 58.74 56.97 -10.82
CA PHE A 71 57.77 56.95 -9.71
C PHE A 71 57.16 58.35 -9.58
N ILE A 72 55.88 58.49 -9.95
CA ILE A 72 55.05 59.61 -9.52
C ILE A 72 54.09 59.04 -8.47
N LEU A 73 54.37 59.33 -7.21
CA LEU A 73 53.49 59.05 -6.07
C LEU A 73 52.55 60.26 -5.90
N LEU A 74 51.33 60.14 -6.40
CA LEU A 74 50.23 61.05 -6.08
C LEU A 74 49.34 60.37 -5.03
N GLY A 75 49.47 60.78 -3.78
CA GLY A 75 48.62 60.38 -2.68
C GLY A 75 48.78 61.35 -1.51
N LYS A 76 47.67 61.95 -1.05
CA LYS A 76 47.62 62.74 0.19
C LYS A 76 47.97 61.83 1.36
N PHE A 77 49.08 62.10 2.06
CA PHE A 77 49.43 61.45 3.31
C PHE A 77 49.89 62.47 4.35
N ASP A 78 49.60 62.17 5.61
CA ASP A 78 49.81 63.04 6.77
C ASP A 78 51.27 63.46 6.98
N SER A 79 51.43 64.76 7.25
CA SER A 79 52.56 65.63 6.94
C SER A 79 53.84 65.48 7.78
N ALA A 80 54.03 64.47 8.63
CA ALA A 80 55.12 64.52 9.63
C ALA A 80 56.32 63.57 9.37
N ARG A 81 56.10 62.38 8.78
CA ARG A 81 57.13 61.33 8.77
C ARG A 81 57.93 61.24 7.45
N THR A 82 57.37 61.72 6.34
CA THR A 82 57.99 61.64 5.01
C THR A 82 59.06 62.73 4.79
N LEU A 83 58.88 63.92 5.36
CA LEU A 83 59.90 64.97 5.35
C LEU A 83 61.17 64.54 6.08
N SER A 84 61.03 63.85 7.22
CA SER A 84 62.18 63.30 7.94
C SER A 84 62.90 62.23 7.13
N ASN A 85 62.18 61.34 6.44
CA ASN A 85 62.81 60.32 5.62
C ASN A 85 63.50 60.91 4.40
N ILE A 86 62.89 61.92 3.74
CA ILE A 86 63.50 62.63 2.60
C ILE A 86 64.70 63.45 3.07
N GLN A 87 64.62 64.15 4.20
CA GLN A 87 65.76 64.86 4.80
C GLN A 87 66.87 63.90 5.20
N ASN A 88 66.53 62.73 5.73
CA ASN A 88 67.50 61.71 6.12
C ASN A 88 68.14 61.05 4.90
N THR A 89 67.40 60.68 3.84
CA THR A 89 68.02 60.16 2.61
C THR A 89 68.80 61.23 1.88
N THR A 90 68.37 62.49 1.90
CA THR A 90 69.15 63.59 1.31
C THR A 90 70.43 63.81 2.11
N ARG A 91 70.36 63.73 3.44
CA ARG A 91 71.52 63.80 4.33
C ARG A 91 72.45 62.60 4.17
N ASP A 92 71.91 61.40 4.02
CA ASP A 92 72.69 60.18 3.80
C ASP A 92 73.35 60.20 2.42
N ILE A 93 72.65 60.67 1.38
CA ILE A 93 73.23 60.87 0.04
C ILE A 93 74.29 61.98 0.11
N PHE A 94 74.06 63.06 0.87
CA PHE A 94 75.05 64.10 1.09
C PHE A 94 76.26 63.55 1.84
N ASP A 95 76.09 62.81 2.94
CA ASP A 95 77.15 62.17 3.73
C ASP A 95 77.92 61.11 2.91
N ILE A 96 77.27 60.39 1.98
CA ILE A 96 77.93 59.47 1.04
C ILE A 96 78.75 60.25 -0.01
N LEU A 97 78.24 61.40 -0.47
CA LEU A 97 78.94 62.27 -1.42
C LEU A 97 80.07 63.09 -0.77
N THR A 98 79.96 63.44 0.52
CA THR A 98 81.02 64.06 1.33
C THR A 98 81.92 63.06 2.06
N GLY A 99 81.60 61.76 1.99
CA GLY A 99 82.27 60.68 2.73
C GLY A 99 83.68 60.32 2.25
N GLU A 100 84.16 60.92 1.17
CA GLU A 100 85.57 60.77 0.74
C GLU A 100 86.11 62.05 0.09
N LYS A 101 86.28 63.08 0.93
CA LYS A 101 87.39 64.06 0.91
C LYS A 101 87.17 65.10 2.00
N TYR A 102 87.71 64.83 3.19
CA TYR A 102 88.06 65.87 4.14
C TYR A 102 89.30 66.60 3.62
N VAL A 103 89.09 67.52 2.68
CA VAL A 103 90.09 68.54 2.37
C VAL A 103 89.34 69.85 2.23
N ASP A 104 89.26 70.61 3.32
CA ASP A 104 89.11 72.06 3.25
C ASP A 104 90.40 72.65 2.64
N HIS A 105 90.63 72.34 1.37
CA HIS A 105 91.51 73.12 0.53
C HIS A 105 90.62 74.20 -0.06
N PRO A 106 90.85 75.50 0.23
CA PRO A 106 90.20 76.53 -0.56
C PRO A 106 90.55 76.21 -2.01
N LEU A 107 89.53 75.87 -2.80
CA LEU A 107 89.68 75.66 -4.22
C LEU A 107 90.47 76.86 -4.75
N CYS A 108 91.50 76.63 -5.58
CA CYS A 108 92.17 77.74 -6.22
C CYS A 108 91.14 78.54 -7.03
N GLU A 109 91.38 79.85 -7.23
CA GLU A 109 90.47 80.78 -7.89
C GLU A 109 89.83 80.15 -9.14
N ASP A 110 90.66 79.60 -10.04
CA ASP A 110 90.24 78.91 -11.26
C ASP A 110 89.29 77.71 -11.08
N CYS A 111 89.40 76.95 -9.99
CA CYS A 111 88.54 75.79 -9.72
C CYS A 111 87.22 76.18 -9.05
N THR A 112 87.24 77.23 -8.21
CA THR A 112 86.02 77.81 -7.66
C THR A 112 85.21 78.45 -8.78
N ASP A 113 85.87 79.19 -9.67
CA ASP A 113 85.25 79.86 -10.81
C ASP A 113 84.59 78.85 -11.76
N LYS A 114 85.26 77.73 -12.06
CA LYS A 114 84.67 76.68 -12.90
C LYS A 114 83.47 75.98 -12.27
N LEU A 115 83.50 75.77 -10.95
CA LEU A 115 82.37 75.20 -10.23
C LEU A 115 81.20 76.19 -10.20
N LEU A 116 81.48 77.47 -9.99
CA LEU A 116 80.49 78.54 -10.06
C LEU A 116 79.90 78.64 -11.47
N GLU A 117 80.70 78.56 -12.53
CA GLU A 117 80.21 78.53 -13.92
C GLU A 117 79.28 77.32 -14.17
N VAL A 118 79.62 76.14 -13.67
CA VAL A 118 78.77 74.94 -13.82
C VAL A 118 77.47 75.09 -13.03
N LEU A 119 77.54 75.62 -11.81
CA LEU A 119 76.36 75.90 -10.99
C LEU A 119 75.48 76.98 -11.63
N ASP A 120 76.06 78.05 -12.17
CA ASP A 120 75.36 79.10 -12.89
C ASP A 120 74.69 78.53 -14.15
N THR A 121 75.35 77.65 -14.88
CA THR A 121 74.76 76.98 -16.05
C THR A 121 73.59 76.09 -15.65
N GLN A 122 73.71 75.35 -14.53
CA GLN A 122 72.61 74.53 -14.00
C GLN A 122 71.44 75.39 -13.49
N LEU A 123 71.73 76.52 -12.83
CA LEU A 123 70.73 77.47 -12.40
C LEU A 123 69.97 78.05 -13.60
N ILE A 124 70.67 78.41 -14.67
CA ILE A 124 70.05 78.90 -15.91
C ILE A 124 69.12 77.83 -16.53
N ILE A 125 69.53 76.57 -16.54
CA ILE A 125 68.70 75.47 -17.08
C ILE A 125 67.45 75.28 -16.22
N VAL A 126 67.61 75.16 -14.90
CA VAL A 126 66.47 75.00 -13.96
C VAL A 126 65.54 76.21 -14.01
N ASP A 127 66.07 77.43 -14.11
CA ASP A 127 65.27 78.63 -14.30
C ASP A 127 64.50 78.58 -15.62
N SER A 128 65.12 78.14 -16.72
CA SER A 128 64.43 78.01 -18.01
C SER A 128 63.33 76.93 -18.00
N GLU A 129 63.53 75.82 -17.28
CA GLU A 129 62.52 74.79 -17.09
C GLU A 129 61.38 75.28 -16.19
N ASN A 130 61.70 76.01 -15.12
CA ASN A 130 60.74 76.63 -14.23
C ASN A 130 59.91 77.71 -14.97
N GLU A 131 60.54 78.51 -15.81
CA GLU A 131 59.85 79.46 -16.70
C GLU A 131 58.95 78.74 -17.72
N HIS A 132 59.36 77.59 -18.27
CA HIS A 132 58.47 76.76 -19.09
C HIS A 132 57.29 76.20 -18.30
N TYR A 133 57.49 75.68 -17.08
CA TYR A 133 56.41 75.21 -16.22
C TYR A 133 55.46 76.35 -15.81
N LYS A 134 56.00 77.54 -15.51
CA LYS A 134 55.20 78.75 -15.25
C LYS A 134 54.42 79.20 -16.48
N TYR A 135 55.04 79.15 -17.66
CA TYR A 135 54.39 79.45 -18.93
C TYR A 135 53.22 78.50 -19.20
N TRP A 136 53.42 77.18 -19.09
CA TRP A 136 52.35 76.20 -19.28
C TRP A 136 51.28 76.32 -18.20
N ARG A 137 51.65 76.52 -16.93
CA ARG A 137 50.70 76.74 -15.82
C ARG A 137 49.88 78.01 -16.00
N GLY A 138 50.49 79.09 -16.49
CA GLY A 138 49.81 80.35 -16.76
C GLY A 138 49.01 80.35 -18.07
N ARG A 139 49.30 79.40 -18.97
CA ARG A 139 48.58 79.19 -20.23
C ARG A 139 47.35 78.30 -20.07
N ILE A 140 47.27 77.53 -18.98
CA ILE A 140 46.00 76.96 -18.54
C ILE A 140 45.06 78.13 -18.27
N CYS A 141 44.04 78.26 -19.10
CA CYS A 141 43.07 79.35 -18.97
C CYS A 141 42.28 79.17 -17.67
N GLU A 142 41.89 80.28 -17.02
CA GLU A 142 40.96 80.24 -15.89
C GLU A 142 39.66 79.52 -16.25
N GLU A 143 39.26 79.56 -17.52
CA GLU A 143 38.10 78.85 -18.06
C GLU A 143 38.29 77.32 -18.01
N GLU A 144 39.46 76.79 -18.38
CA GLU A 144 39.76 75.35 -18.32
C GLU A 144 39.86 74.84 -16.88
N MET A 145 40.37 75.66 -15.96
CA MET A 145 40.38 75.34 -14.52
C MET A 145 38.96 75.32 -13.95
N LYS A 146 38.08 76.25 -14.37
CA LYS A 146 36.68 76.28 -13.95
C LYS A 146 35.91 75.07 -14.48
N THR A 147 36.09 74.68 -15.74
CA THR A 147 35.44 73.48 -16.28
C THR A 147 35.89 72.20 -15.58
N LEU A 148 37.19 72.06 -15.28
CA LEU A 148 37.71 70.90 -14.55
C LEU A 148 37.22 70.87 -13.09
N GLN A 149 37.05 72.04 -12.47
CA GLN A 149 36.49 72.15 -11.12
C GLN A 149 35.00 71.75 -11.10
N GLU A 150 34.23 72.20 -12.09
CA GLU A 150 32.82 71.81 -12.27
C GLU A 150 32.68 70.30 -12.56
N GLU A 151 33.58 69.73 -13.36
CA GLU A 151 33.64 68.29 -13.63
C GLU A 151 33.98 67.49 -12.36
N LEU A 152 34.95 67.96 -11.55
CA LEU A 152 35.31 67.33 -10.29
C LEU A 152 34.13 67.33 -9.31
N GLU A 153 33.46 68.48 -9.15
CA GLU A 153 32.27 68.60 -8.31
C GLU A 153 31.13 67.68 -8.81
N GLY A 154 30.96 67.55 -10.14
CA GLY A 154 30.01 66.62 -10.74
C GLY A 154 30.34 65.15 -10.45
N LEU A 155 31.61 64.77 -10.54
CA LEU A 155 32.08 63.42 -10.24
C LEU A 155 31.98 63.07 -8.75
N GLU A 156 32.29 64.01 -7.84
CA GLU A 156 32.14 63.81 -6.39
C GLU A 156 30.67 63.57 -6.01
N LEU A 157 29.74 64.27 -6.67
CA LEU A 157 28.31 64.10 -6.45
C LEU A 157 27.81 62.76 -6.99
N GLU A 158 28.32 62.32 -8.13
CA GLU A 158 28.06 61.01 -8.72
C GLU A 158 28.61 59.87 -7.86
N GLU A 159 29.85 60.00 -7.35
CA GLU A 159 30.47 59.05 -6.42
C GLU A 159 29.61 58.92 -5.16
N ALA A 160 29.19 60.04 -4.57
CA ALA A 160 28.31 60.02 -3.41
C ALA A 160 26.98 59.28 -3.68
N ARG A 161 26.38 59.48 -4.87
CA ARG A 161 25.16 58.77 -5.26
C ARG A 161 25.40 57.26 -5.38
N LEU A 162 26.46 56.85 -6.07
CA LEU A 162 26.80 55.44 -6.26
C LEU A 162 27.14 54.73 -4.95
N VAL A 163 27.83 55.40 -4.02
CA VAL A 163 28.11 54.86 -2.67
C VAL A 163 26.81 54.64 -1.91
N GLN A 164 25.84 55.55 -2.03
CA GLN A 164 24.52 55.36 -1.41
C GLN A 164 23.77 54.18 -2.03
N GLU A 165 23.76 54.05 -3.36
CA GLU A 165 23.14 52.93 -4.07
C GLU A 165 23.79 51.58 -3.68
N LEU A 166 25.12 51.53 -3.57
CA LEU A 166 25.84 50.34 -3.10
C LEU A 166 25.41 49.93 -1.70
N LYS A 167 25.35 50.88 -0.76
CA LYS A 167 24.90 50.61 0.61
C LYS A 167 23.47 50.07 0.66
N GLU A 168 22.58 50.57 -0.20
CA GLU A 168 21.23 50.04 -0.30
C GLU A 168 21.19 48.61 -0.84
N VAL A 169 22.04 48.29 -1.82
CA VAL A 169 22.17 46.94 -2.37
C VAL A 169 22.75 45.98 -1.35
N GLU A 170 23.78 46.37 -0.60
CA GLU A 170 24.37 45.56 0.47
C GLU A 170 23.33 45.22 1.55
N ASN A 171 22.56 46.23 2.01
CA ASN A 171 21.47 46.00 2.97
C ASN A 171 20.36 45.09 2.40
N LYS A 172 20.12 45.12 1.08
CA LYS A 172 19.17 44.20 0.42
C LYS A 172 19.74 42.78 0.36
N GLN A 173 21.03 42.64 0.07
CA GLN A 173 21.71 41.34 0.04
C GLN A 173 21.70 40.67 1.40
N GLU A 174 21.94 41.42 2.48
CA GLU A 174 21.88 40.90 3.85
C GLU A 174 20.49 40.38 4.19
N ARG A 175 19.43 41.16 3.92
CA ARG A 175 18.05 40.71 4.13
C ARG A 175 17.70 39.45 3.33
N VAL A 176 18.11 39.40 2.05
CA VAL A 176 17.86 38.23 1.20
C VAL A 176 18.63 37.00 1.70
N ALA A 177 19.83 37.19 2.26
CA ALA A 177 20.60 36.11 2.86
C ALA A 177 19.91 35.55 4.11
N GLU A 178 19.39 36.42 4.98
CA GLU A 178 18.59 36.01 6.15
C GLU A 178 17.31 35.26 5.74
N ASP A 179 16.58 35.78 4.75
CA ASP A 179 15.36 35.13 4.23
C ASP A 179 15.68 33.76 3.60
N LEU A 180 16.83 33.63 2.92
CA LEU A 180 17.27 32.37 2.33
C LEU A 180 17.61 31.33 3.41
N GLU A 181 18.32 31.73 4.47
CA GLU A 181 18.65 30.84 5.59
C GLU A 181 17.38 30.38 6.32
N ALA A 182 16.42 31.29 6.54
CA ALA A 182 15.13 30.95 7.13
C ALA A 182 14.35 29.95 6.26
N ALA A 183 14.30 30.17 4.94
CA ALA A 183 13.66 29.24 4.01
C ALA A 183 14.36 27.87 3.98
N GLN A 184 15.68 27.84 4.04
CA GLN A 184 16.45 26.58 4.11
C GLN A 184 16.09 25.80 5.38
N ALA A 185 16.10 26.45 6.55
CA ALA A 185 15.71 25.82 7.81
C ALA A 185 14.27 25.28 7.78
N GLU A 186 13.33 26.00 7.17
CA GLU A 186 11.95 25.53 6.99
C GLU A 186 11.90 24.29 6.08
N THR A 187 12.61 24.28 4.96
CA THR A 187 12.64 23.12 4.07
C THR A 187 13.22 21.88 4.74
N GLU A 188 14.29 22.00 5.53
CA GLU A 188 14.86 20.88 6.27
C GLU A 188 13.87 20.30 7.30
N MET A 189 13.14 21.17 7.98
CA MET A 189 12.09 20.77 8.92
C MET A 189 10.95 20.02 8.22
N LEU A 190 10.50 20.50 7.06
CA LEU A 190 9.48 19.84 6.25
C LEU A 190 9.94 18.48 5.74
N GLU A 191 11.20 18.36 5.28
CA GLU A 191 11.74 17.07 4.85
C GLU A 191 11.76 16.02 5.98
N GLN A 192 12.03 16.44 7.21
CA GLN A 192 12.00 15.55 8.37
C GLN A 192 10.56 15.09 8.67
N GLN A 193 9.59 15.99 8.56
CA GLN A 193 8.17 15.66 8.72
C GLN A 193 7.70 14.71 7.62
N ASP A 194 8.09 14.92 6.37
CA ASP A 194 7.77 14.03 5.25
C ASP A 194 8.37 12.64 5.48
N LYS A 195 9.63 12.55 5.91
CA LYS A 195 10.27 11.26 6.25
C LYS A 195 9.49 10.52 7.34
N GLN A 196 8.97 11.24 8.33
CA GLN A 196 8.16 10.63 9.39
C GLN A 196 6.79 10.19 8.85
N TYR A 197 6.13 11.05 8.09
CA TYR A 197 4.86 10.75 7.43
C TYR A 197 4.96 9.49 6.55
N TRP A 198 6.03 9.36 5.76
CA TRP A 198 6.24 8.20 4.89
C TRP A 198 6.44 6.90 5.66
N LYS A 199 7.10 6.93 6.83
CA LYS A 199 7.22 5.76 7.71
C LYS A 199 5.86 5.36 8.25
N ASP A 200 5.09 6.31 8.74
CA ASP A 200 3.77 6.06 9.32
C ASP A 200 2.79 5.56 8.25
N TYR A 201 2.80 6.16 7.06
CA TYR A 201 2.04 5.70 5.91
C TYR A 201 2.41 4.26 5.51
N SER A 202 3.70 3.95 5.45
CA SER A 202 4.18 2.61 5.12
C SER A 202 3.71 1.59 6.16
N ASN A 203 3.79 1.92 7.45
CA ASN A 203 3.32 1.06 8.53
C ASN A 203 1.81 0.80 8.45
N LEU A 204 1.01 1.84 8.21
CA LEU A 204 -0.44 1.70 8.01
C LEU A 204 -0.75 0.85 6.79
N LYS A 205 0.02 1.00 5.71
CA LYS A 205 -0.14 0.20 4.50
C LYS A 205 0.15 -1.27 4.74
N TRP A 206 1.18 -1.59 5.52
CA TRP A 206 1.48 -2.96 5.93
C TRP A 206 0.35 -3.57 6.76
N GLN A 207 -0.15 -2.84 7.76
CA GLN A 207 -1.29 -3.29 8.57
C GLN A 207 -2.54 -3.54 7.72
N GLN A 208 -2.80 -2.68 6.72
CA GLN A 208 -3.91 -2.87 5.79
C GLN A 208 -3.76 -4.19 5.02
N LEU A 209 -2.56 -4.51 4.54
CA LEU A 209 -2.31 -5.74 3.79
C LEU A 209 -2.47 -6.99 4.66
N GLU A 210 -1.97 -6.95 5.89
CA GLU A 210 -2.12 -8.04 6.86
C GLU A 210 -3.59 -8.34 7.16
N LEU A 211 -4.37 -7.29 7.47
CA LEU A 211 -5.81 -7.41 7.70
C LEU A 211 -6.56 -7.93 6.45
N GLN A 212 -6.13 -7.54 5.25
CA GLN A 212 -6.73 -8.07 4.02
C GLN A 212 -6.45 -9.56 3.83
N ASP A 213 -5.26 -10.03 4.18
CA ASP A 213 -4.91 -11.44 4.08
C ASP A 213 -5.61 -12.28 5.16
N GLU A 214 -5.76 -11.75 6.38
CA GLU A 214 -6.60 -12.35 7.42
C GLU A 214 -8.06 -12.48 6.96
N LEU A 215 -8.63 -11.40 6.39
CA LEU A 215 -9.99 -11.41 5.88
C LEU A 215 -10.17 -12.48 4.78
N LYS A 216 -9.25 -12.54 3.81
CA LYS A 216 -9.27 -13.58 2.77
C LYS A 216 -9.14 -14.98 3.35
N SER A 217 -8.38 -15.17 4.43
CA SER A 217 -8.24 -16.45 5.12
C SER A 217 -9.56 -16.86 5.77
N MET A 218 -10.20 -15.95 6.50
CA MET A 218 -11.49 -16.19 7.15
C MET A 218 -12.60 -16.48 6.13
N GLU A 219 -12.63 -15.77 5.00
CA GLU A 219 -13.56 -16.05 3.91
C GLU A 219 -13.38 -17.46 3.33
N ARG A 220 -12.14 -17.94 3.18
CA ARG A 220 -11.87 -19.31 2.73
C ARG A 220 -12.38 -20.33 3.74
N GLN A 221 -12.17 -20.10 5.03
CA GLN A 221 -12.68 -20.97 6.09
C GLN A 221 -14.20 -21.02 6.10
N LEU A 222 -14.87 -19.86 5.96
CA LEU A 222 -16.32 -19.78 5.86
C LEU A 222 -16.84 -20.55 4.65
N ARG A 223 -16.24 -20.34 3.47
CA ARG A 223 -16.61 -21.09 2.25
C ARG A 223 -16.42 -22.59 2.43
N HIS A 224 -15.32 -23.01 3.05
CA HIS A 224 -15.08 -24.43 3.34
C HIS A 224 -16.19 -25.00 4.24
N ALA A 225 -16.51 -24.33 5.34
CA ALA A 225 -17.57 -24.74 6.25
C ALA A 225 -18.94 -24.80 5.55
N GLN A 226 -19.27 -23.82 4.70
CA GLN A 226 -20.49 -23.81 3.89
C GLN A 226 -20.56 -25.00 2.93
N ILE A 227 -19.45 -25.35 2.28
CA ILE A 227 -19.38 -26.51 1.39
C ILE A 227 -19.58 -27.80 2.18
N GLN A 228 -18.91 -27.96 3.33
CA GLN A 228 -19.09 -29.14 4.17
C GLN A 228 -20.52 -29.25 4.69
N TRP A 229 -21.10 -28.14 5.14
CA TRP A 229 -22.49 -28.08 5.55
C TRP A 229 -23.45 -28.45 4.40
N GLY A 230 -23.20 -27.93 3.20
CA GLY A 230 -23.95 -28.28 2.00
C GLY A 230 -23.84 -29.77 1.65
N ARG A 231 -22.67 -30.39 1.84
CA ARG A 231 -22.48 -31.84 1.70
C ARG A 231 -23.28 -32.60 2.75
N LEU A 232 -23.15 -32.26 4.03
CA LEU A 232 -23.90 -32.92 5.11
C LEU A 232 -25.42 -32.79 4.95
N LYS A 233 -25.90 -31.65 4.46
CA LYS A 233 -27.33 -31.45 4.18
C LYS A 233 -27.83 -32.34 3.04
N LYS A 234 -27.01 -32.55 1.99
CA LYS A 234 -27.34 -33.46 0.88
C LYS A 234 -27.20 -34.93 1.29
N THR A 235 -26.22 -35.25 2.11
CA THR A 235 -25.95 -36.61 2.59
C THR A 235 -26.75 -36.88 3.87
N SER A 236 -28.08 -37.00 3.73
CA SER A 236 -28.88 -37.56 4.82
C SER A 236 -28.45 -39.01 5.06
N VAL A 237 -28.24 -39.40 6.32
CA VAL A 237 -27.84 -40.77 6.69
C VAL A 237 -28.82 -41.81 6.12
N PHE A 238 -30.11 -41.48 6.07
CA PHE A 238 -31.14 -42.34 5.50
C PHE A 238 -31.05 -42.45 3.98
N SER A 239 -30.77 -41.35 3.27
CA SER A 239 -30.62 -41.39 1.81
C SER A 239 -29.33 -42.07 1.37
N ALA A 240 -28.27 -42.02 2.19
CA ALA A 240 -27.02 -42.72 1.94
C ALA A 240 -27.12 -44.22 2.24
N THR A 241 -27.91 -44.62 3.24
CA THR A 241 -28.04 -46.03 3.67
C THR A 241 -29.12 -46.79 2.92
N PHE A 242 -30.20 -46.11 2.51
CA PHE A 242 -31.33 -46.70 1.79
C PHE A 242 -31.60 -45.92 0.52
N GLU A 243 -30.92 -46.29 -0.56
CA GLU A 243 -31.10 -45.67 -1.86
C GLU A 243 -32.31 -46.28 -2.57
N ILE A 244 -33.42 -45.54 -2.57
CA ILE A 244 -34.65 -45.91 -3.29
C ILE A 244 -34.62 -45.28 -4.68
N ARG A 245 -34.61 -46.12 -5.71
CA ARG A 245 -34.64 -45.74 -7.13
C ARG A 245 -35.77 -46.49 -7.82
N TYR A 246 -36.07 -46.14 -9.06
CA TYR A 246 -36.97 -46.92 -9.91
C TYR A 246 -36.24 -47.26 -11.21
N ASP A 247 -36.48 -48.46 -11.73
CA ASP A 247 -36.00 -48.92 -13.03
C ASP A 247 -37.22 -49.36 -13.84
N GLY A 248 -37.68 -48.45 -14.71
CA GLY A 248 -38.96 -48.60 -15.42
C GLY A 248 -40.13 -48.80 -14.44
N PRO A 249 -40.88 -49.93 -14.52
CA PRO A 249 -42.04 -50.20 -13.67
C PRO A 249 -41.70 -50.83 -12.29
N VAL A 250 -40.42 -51.07 -11.96
CA VAL A 250 -40.04 -51.76 -10.72
C VAL A 250 -39.26 -50.82 -9.79
N GLY A 251 -39.65 -50.79 -8.51
CA GLY A 251 -38.93 -50.07 -7.46
C GLY A 251 -37.66 -50.83 -7.03
N ILE A 252 -36.57 -50.11 -6.83
CA ILE A 252 -35.28 -50.65 -6.38
C ILE A 252 -34.92 -50.04 -5.03
N ILE A 253 -34.55 -50.86 -4.05
CA ILE A 253 -33.99 -50.43 -2.77
C ILE A 253 -32.58 -51.03 -2.60
N ASN A 254 -31.55 -50.18 -2.41
CA ASN A 254 -30.16 -50.61 -2.25
C ASN A 254 -29.69 -51.61 -3.33
N SER A 255 -30.12 -51.41 -4.58
CA SER A 255 -29.86 -52.27 -5.74
C SER A 255 -30.64 -53.59 -5.81
N PHE A 256 -31.62 -53.82 -4.92
CA PHE A 256 -32.54 -54.97 -4.99
C PHE A 256 -33.89 -54.55 -5.57
N ARG A 257 -34.38 -55.27 -6.59
CA ARG A 257 -35.68 -55.02 -7.22
C ARG A 257 -36.83 -55.61 -6.37
N LEU A 258 -37.80 -54.76 -6.06
CA LEU A 258 -39.01 -55.11 -5.31
C LEU A 258 -40.18 -55.27 -6.29
N GLY A 259 -40.29 -56.45 -6.89
CA GLY A 259 -41.38 -56.79 -7.80
C GLY A 259 -40.97 -57.85 -8.81
N CYS A 260 -41.96 -58.48 -9.44
CA CYS A 260 -41.74 -59.41 -10.55
C CYS A 260 -42.72 -59.04 -11.66
N LEU A 261 -42.18 -58.69 -12.83
CA LEU A 261 -42.99 -58.51 -14.04
C LEU A 261 -42.79 -59.72 -14.96
N PRO A 262 -43.80 -60.10 -15.78
CA PRO A 262 -43.64 -61.17 -16.77
C PRO A 262 -42.46 -60.93 -17.74
N THR A 263 -42.16 -59.65 -18.03
CA THR A 263 -41.08 -59.22 -18.94
C THR A 263 -39.69 -59.27 -18.30
N VAL A 264 -39.60 -59.17 -16.96
CA VAL A 264 -38.32 -59.14 -16.23
C VAL A 264 -38.44 -60.06 -15.02
N PRO A 265 -38.05 -61.35 -15.13
CA PRO A 265 -38.11 -62.27 -14.01
C PRO A 265 -37.04 -61.90 -12.97
N VAL A 266 -37.48 -61.62 -11.74
CA VAL A 266 -36.63 -61.31 -10.60
C VAL A 266 -36.58 -62.51 -9.67
N SER A 267 -35.40 -62.85 -9.14
CA SER A 267 -35.28 -63.97 -8.23
C SER A 267 -35.97 -63.68 -6.89
N TRP A 268 -36.68 -64.65 -6.32
CA TRP A 268 -37.31 -64.49 -5.00
C TRP A 268 -36.31 -64.16 -3.89
N LYS A 269 -35.05 -64.57 -4.03
CA LYS A 269 -33.99 -64.17 -3.09
C LYS A 269 -33.75 -62.65 -3.12
N GLU A 270 -33.78 -62.05 -4.30
CA GLU A 270 -33.65 -60.60 -4.49
C GLU A 270 -34.88 -59.85 -3.93
N ILE A 271 -36.09 -60.37 -4.20
CA ILE A 271 -37.35 -59.81 -3.67
C ILE A 271 -37.38 -59.88 -2.13
N ASN A 272 -36.99 -61.02 -1.56
CA ASN A 272 -36.93 -61.19 -0.11
C ASN A 272 -35.87 -60.28 0.54
N MET A 273 -34.74 -60.06 -0.13
CA MET A 273 -33.73 -59.09 0.30
C MET A 273 -34.28 -57.67 0.26
N ALA A 274 -35.01 -57.31 -0.80
CA ALA A 274 -35.66 -56.01 -0.92
C ALA A 274 -36.67 -55.80 0.23
N TRP A 275 -37.53 -56.79 0.53
CA TRP A 275 -38.44 -56.73 1.69
C TRP A 275 -37.71 -56.59 3.03
N GLY A 276 -36.57 -57.23 3.20
CA GLY A 276 -35.75 -57.06 4.38
C GLY A 276 -35.14 -55.67 4.53
N GLN A 277 -34.67 -55.08 3.42
CA GLN A 277 -34.19 -53.70 3.40
C GLN A 277 -35.32 -52.72 3.69
N THR A 278 -36.51 -52.94 3.13
CA THR A 278 -37.71 -52.13 3.38
C THR A 278 -38.16 -52.23 4.84
N ALA A 279 -38.12 -53.43 5.43
CA ALA A 279 -38.42 -53.63 6.83
C ALA A 279 -37.40 -52.92 7.75
N LEU A 280 -36.12 -53.01 7.42
CA LEU A 280 -35.06 -52.32 8.18
C LEU A 280 -35.21 -50.80 8.09
N LEU A 281 -35.55 -50.26 6.91
CA LEU A 281 -35.81 -48.85 6.72
C LEU A 281 -36.99 -48.37 7.59
N LEU A 282 -38.12 -49.09 7.56
CA LEU A 282 -39.30 -48.73 8.35
C LEU A 282 -39.01 -48.75 9.86
N LEU A 283 -38.25 -49.75 10.34
CA LEU A 283 -37.80 -49.81 11.73
C LEU A 283 -36.84 -48.67 12.09
N ALA A 284 -35.90 -48.32 11.21
CA ALA A 284 -34.97 -47.22 11.45
C ALA A 284 -35.70 -45.86 11.49
N LEU A 285 -36.73 -45.69 10.65
CA LEU A 285 -37.58 -44.50 10.65
C LEU A 285 -38.47 -44.44 11.90
N SER A 286 -39.07 -45.56 12.33
CA SER A 286 -39.88 -45.60 13.55
C SER A 286 -39.04 -45.28 14.78
N ASN A 287 -37.83 -45.83 14.88
CA ASN A 287 -36.88 -45.52 15.97
C ASN A 287 -36.47 -44.04 15.98
N LYS A 288 -36.34 -43.40 14.81
CA LYS A 288 -36.02 -41.97 14.73
C LYS A 288 -37.13 -41.07 15.27
N ILE A 289 -38.38 -41.46 15.03
CA ILE A 289 -39.57 -40.73 15.50
C ILE A 289 -39.94 -41.14 16.95
N GLY A 290 -39.41 -42.27 17.43
CA GLY A 290 -39.77 -42.85 18.72
C GLY A 290 -41.12 -43.56 18.70
N LEU A 291 -41.54 -44.07 17.53
CA LEU A 291 -42.81 -44.77 17.36
C LEU A 291 -42.65 -46.27 17.66
N GLU A 292 -43.43 -46.75 18.61
CA GLU A 292 -43.67 -48.17 18.84
C GLU A 292 -44.95 -48.62 18.15
N PHE A 293 -44.85 -49.65 17.31
CA PHE A 293 -46.00 -50.20 16.59
C PHE A 293 -46.94 -50.95 17.54
N ARG A 294 -48.25 -50.75 17.41
CA ARG A 294 -49.24 -51.26 18.38
C ARG A 294 -49.62 -52.72 18.18
N ARG A 295 -49.76 -53.15 16.92
CA ARG A 295 -50.31 -54.47 16.55
C ARG A 295 -49.25 -55.48 16.13
N TYR A 296 -48.13 -55.00 15.58
CA TYR A 296 -47.09 -55.86 15.02
C TYR A 296 -45.71 -55.32 15.38
N GLN A 297 -44.80 -56.22 15.71
CA GLN A 297 -43.38 -55.93 15.87
C GLN A 297 -42.63 -56.36 14.61
N LEU A 298 -41.92 -55.42 13.98
CA LEU A 298 -41.15 -55.65 12.77
C LEU A 298 -39.73 -56.10 13.12
N ILE A 299 -39.30 -57.28 12.64
CA ILE A 299 -37.96 -57.82 12.88
C ILE A 299 -37.24 -58.01 11.53
N PRO A 300 -36.33 -57.11 11.16
CA PRO A 300 -35.55 -57.25 9.94
C PRO A 300 -34.46 -58.30 10.12
N CYS A 301 -34.51 -59.36 9.31
CA CYS A 301 -33.53 -60.45 9.27
C CYS A 301 -33.04 -60.69 7.84
N GLY A 302 -32.69 -59.61 7.12
CA GLY A 302 -32.23 -59.69 5.74
C GLY A 302 -33.24 -60.39 4.82
N ASN A 303 -32.83 -61.46 4.14
CA ASN A 303 -33.68 -62.25 3.25
C ASN A 303 -34.78 -63.08 3.95
N ARG A 304 -34.87 -63.08 5.27
CA ARG A 304 -35.88 -63.82 6.04
C ARG A 304 -36.54 -62.94 7.10
N SER A 305 -36.86 -61.70 6.73
CA SER A 305 -37.54 -60.77 7.63
C SER A 305 -38.97 -61.23 7.95
N TYR A 306 -39.46 -60.93 9.14
CA TYR A 306 -40.79 -61.36 9.60
C TYR A 306 -41.41 -60.34 10.57
N LEU A 307 -42.74 -60.38 10.70
CA LEU A 307 -43.49 -59.61 11.69
C LEU A 307 -44.03 -60.55 12.78
N LYS A 308 -44.04 -60.08 14.02
CA LYS A 308 -44.69 -60.75 15.15
C LYS A 308 -45.95 -59.98 15.55
N SER A 309 -47.11 -60.65 15.55
CA SER A 309 -48.34 -60.09 16.11
C SER A 309 -48.22 -59.94 17.63
N LEU A 310 -48.62 -58.79 18.16
CA LEU A 310 -48.68 -58.51 19.61
C LEU A 310 -50.07 -58.73 20.21
N THR A 311 -51.12 -58.85 19.38
CA THR A 311 -52.53 -58.82 19.83
C THR A 311 -53.17 -60.21 19.96
N ASN A 312 -52.81 -61.14 19.08
CA ASN A 312 -53.17 -62.56 19.17
C ASN A 312 -51.88 -63.37 19.36
N ASP A 313 -51.99 -64.65 19.79
CA ASP A 313 -50.88 -65.61 19.95
C ASP A 313 -49.73 -65.32 18.97
N PRO A 314 -48.44 -65.42 19.38
CA PRO A 314 -47.30 -64.94 18.61
C PRO A 314 -47.13 -65.73 17.30
N VAL A 315 -47.96 -65.41 16.32
CA VAL A 315 -47.92 -65.92 14.96
C VAL A 315 -46.87 -65.11 14.23
N GLU A 316 -45.83 -65.81 13.79
CA GLU A 316 -44.79 -65.24 12.95
C GLU A 316 -45.33 -65.12 11.52
N LEU A 317 -45.39 -63.88 11.02
CA LEU A 317 -45.82 -63.54 9.67
C LEU A 317 -44.57 -63.28 8.81
N PRO A 318 -44.13 -64.24 7.98
CA PRO A 318 -42.91 -64.12 7.19
C PRO A 318 -43.10 -63.13 6.03
N LEU A 319 -42.19 -62.15 5.91
CA LEU A 319 -42.06 -61.26 4.74
C LEU A 319 -41.10 -61.85 3.69
N PHE A 320 -41.08 -63.17 3.55
CA PHE A 320 -40.28 -63.84 2.55
C PHE A 320 -41.06 -65.01 1.96
N CYS A 321 -40.88 -65.25 0.67
CA CYS A 321 -41.43 -66.41 -0.02
C CYS A 321 -40.30 -67.38 -0.39
N ILE A 322 -40.52 -68.68 -0.17
CA ILE A 322 -39.61 -69.74 -0.62
C ILE A 322 -40.33 -70.52 -1.71
N MET A 323 -39.89 -70.40 -2.97
CA MET A 323 -40.41 -71.22 -4.06
C MET A 323 -40.21 -72.71 -3.75
N ARG A 324 -41.28 -73.41 -3.39
CA ARG A 324 -41.32 -74.89 -3.44
C ARG A 324 -42.39 -75.46 -4.36
N GLN A 325 -43.37 -74.70 -4.85
CA GLN A 325 -44.28 -75.10 -5.95
C GLN A 325 -45.15 -73.90 -6.40
N SER A 326 -45.57 -73.91 -7.66
CA SER A 326 -46.18 -72.80 -8.43
C SER A 326 -47.60 -72.37 -8.03
N THR A 327 -48.07 -72.69 -6.83
CA THR A 327 -49.42 -72.35 -6.32
C THR A 327 -49.38 -71.59 -4.99
N CYS A 328 -48.20 -71.14 -4.57
CA CYS A 328 -47.93 -70.63 -3.23
C CYS A 328 -47.76 -69.10 -3.28
N LEU A 329 -48.85 -68.38 -3.54
CA LEU A 329 -49.11 -67.15 -2.81
C LEU A 329 -49.46 -67.62 -1.39
N ASP A 330 -48.45 -67.73 -0.53
CA ASP A 330 -48.72 -68.10 0.85
C ASP A 330 -49.68 -67.05 1.42
N LEU A 331 -50.89 -67.47 1.81
CA LEU A 331 -51.83 -66.63 2.57
C LEU A 331 -51.15 -65.89 3.74
N LYS A 332 -50.08 -66.51 4.29
CA LYS A 332 -49.22 -65.94 5.33
C LYS A 332 -48.34 -64.78 4.85
N PHE A 333 -47.84 -64.84 3.61
CA PHE A 333 -47.06 -63.75 3.00
C PHE A 333 -47.97 -62.57 2.66
N ASP A 334 -49.16 -62.83 2.11
CA ASP A 334 -50.16 -61.78 1.87
C ASP A 334 -50.63 -61.14 3.20
N GLN A 335 -50.83 -61.96 4.24
CA GLN A 335 -51.11 -61.48 5.60
C GLN A 335 -49.95 -60.67 6.19
N ALA A 336 -48.70 -61.06 5.92
CA ALA A 336 -47.51 -60.30 6.34
C ALA A 336 -47.40 -58.96 5.61
N MET A 337 -47.70 -58.90 4.30
CA MET A 337 -47.76 -57.65 3.54
C MET A 337 -48.86 -56.71 4.05
N MET A 338 -50.05 -57.24 4.37
CA MET A 338 -51.12 -56.46 4.99
C MET A 338 -50.73 -55.93 6.37
N ALA A 339 -50.05 -56.74 7.19
CA ALA A 339 -49.52 -56.32 8.48
C ALA A 339 -48.42 -55.24 8.33
N PHE A 340 -47.58 -55.33 7.30
CA PHE A 340 -46.59 -54.32 6.98
C PHE A 340 -47.23 -52.99 6.55
N LEU A 341 -48.27 -53.03 5.72
CA LEU A 341 -49.04 -51.83 5.34
C LEU A 341 -49.67 -51.15 6.55
N ASP A 342 -50.13 -51.95 7.51
CA ASP A 342 -50.70 -51.45 8.74
C ASP A 342 -49.66 -50.72 9.61
N CYS A 343 -48.43 -51.24 9.68
CA CYS A 343 -47.30 -50.52 10.27
C CYS A 343 -46.98 -49.22 9.52
N MET A 344 -47.01 -49.23 8.19
CA MET A 344 -46.80 -48.01 7.39
C MET A 344 -47.89 -46.96 7.60
N GLN A 345 -49.15 -47.39 7.77
CA GLN A 345 -50.26 -46.48 8.08
C GLN A 345 -50.11 -45.85 9.47
N GLN A 346 -49.72 -46.64 10.48
CA GLN A 346 -49.40 -46.11 11.82
C GLN A 346 -48.25 -45.11 11.77
N PHE A 347 -47.21 -45.40 10.98
CA PHE A 347 -46.10 -44.48 10.75
C PHE A 347 -46.56 -43.19 10.08
N LYS A 348 -47.43 -43.28 9.06
CA LYS A 348 -48.01 -42.12 8.37
C LYS A 348 -48.75 -41.19 9.32
N GLU A 349 -49.66 -41.75 10.13
CA GLU A 349 -50.47 -40.96 11.07
C GLU A 349 -49.62 -40.23 12.12
N GLU A 350 -48.55 -40.86 12.61
CA GLU A 350 -47.65 -40.25 13.59
C GLU A 350 -46.66 -39.26 12.94
N ALA A 351 -46.26 -39.49 11.69
CA ALA A 351 -45.48 -38.53 10.91
C ALA A 351 -46.28 -37.26 10.56
N GLU A 352 -47.59 -37.39 10.33
CA GLU A 352 -48.52 -36.28 10.06
C GLU A 352 -48.88 -35.50 11.34
N LYS A 353 -49.06 -36.17 12.49
CA LYS A 353 -49.28 -35.52 13.80
C LYS A 353 -48.02 -34.88 14.37
N GLY A 354 -46.86 -35.42 14.05
CA GLY A 354 -45.57 -34.92 14.51
C GLY A 354 -45.23 -33.54 13.95
N LYS A 355 -44.21 -32.87 14.55
CA LYS A 355 -43.70 -31.54 14.12
C LYS A 355 -43.23 -31.45 12.66
N TRP A 356 -43.28 -32.56 11.91
CA TRP A 356 -42.60 -32.76 10.63
C TRP A 356 -43.55 -32.58 9.44
N GLY A 357 -44.88 -32.55 9.65
CA GLY A 357 -45.87 -32.18 8.63
C GLY A 357 -45.74 -32.95 7.31
N LEU A 358 -45.28 -34.20 7.37
CA LEU A 358 -44.98 -35.00 6.19
C LEU A 358 -46.26 -35.68 5.70
N CYS A 359 -46.82 -35.22 4.58
CA CYS A 359 -47.87 -35.94 3.87
C CYS A 359 -47.22 -36.94 2.91
N LEU A 360 -47.38 -38.23 3.18
CA LEU A 360 -46.97 -39.26 2.22
C LEU A 360 -47.86 -39.20 0.98
N PRO A 361 -47.29 -39.21 -0.24
CA PRO A 361 -48.05 -39.05 -1.48
C PRO A 361 -49.02 -40.20 -1.78
N CYS A 362 -48.82 -41.38 -1.20
CA CYS A 362 -49.74 -42.51 -1.38
C CYS A 362 -50.75 -42.61 -0.23
N ARG A 363 -52.01 -42.91 -0.56
CA ARG A 363 -53.05 -43.24 0.42
C ARG A 363 -53.10 -44.76 0.61
N ILE A 364 -52.98 -45.22 1.85
CA ILE A 364 -52.93 -46.64 2.19
C ILE A 364 -54.28 -47.08 2.74
N HIS A 365 -54.92 -48.05 2.10
CA HIS A 365 -56.17 -48.66 2.53
C HIS A 365 -55.91 -50.04 3.12
N VAL A 366 -55.58 -50.07 4.42
CA VAL A 366 -55.19 -51.29 5.16
C VAL A 366 -56.25 -52.40 5.08
N LYS A 367 -57.56 -52.06 5.11
CA LYS A 367 -58.65 -53.04 5.09
C LYS A 367 -58.77 -53.85 3.80
N ASN A 368 -58.27 -53.30 2.68
CA ASN A 368 -58.39 -53.91 1.37
C ASN A 368 -57.03 -54.31 0.76
N GLY A 369 -55.92 -54.03 1.46
CA GLY A 369 -54.56 -54.24 0.92
C GLY A 369 -54.27 -53.40 -0.33
N LEU A 370 -54.88 -52.21 -0.43
CA LEU A 370 -54.80 -51.32 -1.59
C LEU A 370 -53.95 -50.08 -1.29
N MET A 371 -53.18 -49.64 -2.28
CA MET A 371 -52.58 -48.31 -2.32
C MET A 371 -53.19 -47.50 -3.47
N GLU A 372 -53.48 -46.23 -3.19
CA GLU A 372 -53.98 -45.24 -4.16
C GLU A 372 -52.89 -44.18 -4.36
N ASP A 373 -52.55 -43.89 -5.61
CA ASP A 373 -51.70 -42.75 -5.98
C ASP A 373 -52.54 -41.47 -6.00
N SER A 374 -52.04 -40.38 -5.39
CA SER A 374 -52.78 -39.11 -5.32
C SER A 374 -52.58 -38.22 -6.54
N GLY A 375 -51.71 -38.60 -7.50
CA GLY A 375 -51.14 -37.68 -8.49
C GLY A 375 -51.64 -37.73 -9.94
N SER A 376 -52.10 -38.85 -10.51
CA SER A 376 -52.34 -38.88 -11.97
C SER A 376 -53.50 -39.73 -12.50
N THR A 377 -53.90 -40.79 -11.81
CA THR A 377 -55.16 -41.51 -12.00
C THR A 377 -55.46 -42.17 -10.66
N ALA A 378 -56.71 -42.17 -10.17
CA ALA A 378 -57.08 -42.86 -8.94
C ALA A 378 -57.07 -44.39 -9.15
N GLU A 379 -55.92 -44.93 -9.57
CA GLU A 379 -55.68 -46.34 -9.79
C GLU A 379 -55.33 -47.00 -8.45
N LEU A 380 -56.14 -48.00 -8.09
CA LEU A 380 -55.99 -48.79 -6.88
C LEU A 380 -55.10 -49.99 -7.19
N HIS A 381 -53.89 -50.01 -6.65
CA HIS A 381 -52.97 -51.13 -6.82
C HIS A 381 -53.09 -52.11 -5.64
N LYS A 382 -53.35 -53.39 -5.95
CA LYS A 382 -53.35 -54.50 -4.98
C LYS A 382 -51.92 -54.92 -4.68
N ILE A 383 -51.63 -55.12 -3.41
CA ILE A 383 -50.29 -55.54 -2.94
C ILE A 383 -50.19 -57.06 -2.76
N HIS A 384 -51.33 -57.74 -2.60
CA HIS A 384 -51.40 -59.20 -2.61
C HIS A 384 -51.44 -59.74 -4.05
N GLY A 385 -50.91 -60.94 -4.27
CA GLY A 385 -50.91 -61.56 -5.59
C GLY A 385 -52.33 -61.88 -6.09
N PRO A 386 -52.49 -62.19 -7.39
CA PRO A 386 -53.78 -62.63 -7.92
C PRO A 386 -54.18 -63.93 -7.23
N HIS A 387 -55.23 -63.88 -6.41
CA HIS A 387 -55.88 -65.08 -5.90
C HIS A 387 -56.37 -65.89 -7.11
N PRO A 388 -55.95 -67.14 -7.30
CA PRO A 388 -56.65 -68.03 -8.20
C PRO A 388 -58.03 -68.30 -7.59
N GLU A 389 -59.10 -67.92 -8.31
CA GLU A 389 -60.44 -68.47 -8.10
C GLU A 389 -60.49 -69.95 -8.50
#